data_AF-A0ABD3CJJ6-F1
#
_entry.id   AF-A0ABD3CJJ6-F1
#
_cell.length_a   1.000
_cell.length_b   1.000
_cell.length_c   1.000
_cell.angle_alpha   90.00
_cell.angle_beta   90.00
_cell.angle_gamma   90.00
#
_symmetry.space_group_name_H-M   'P 1'
#
loop_
_entity.id
_entity.type
_entity.pdbx_description
1 polymer ?
#
loop_
_entity_poly.entity_id
_entity_poly.type
_entity_poly.pdbx_seq_one_letter_code
_entity_poly.pdbx_strand_id
1 'polypeptide(L)'
;MSCLHNLPRFSTLPLQSLKSNSRKPPCLVAILGIVNDIALSRSCRVAVKAVSGSTPSTENENSKMDEKSETYSHDMTAAMGAVTPEDVDKLRSIGVKTIFCLQQDSDLEYFGVDIAAIIEYVNHCGDIQHLRAEIRDFDAFDLRMRLPAVVSKLHKAINMNGGVAYIHCTAGLGRAPATASHTLLMSKRPCFPKLDAIKSATADILTGLKKMPVKLTWSRDDCSTVEISGLDIGWGQRMPLAYDKEQGLWVLYRELPEGHYEYKYIVDGKWMCNKYELVTSSDKDGNVNNYVKVFDDNPNSISGAIRSRLTGNDPDLSTEERPIIRQFLETYSDED
;
A
#
# COMPACT_ATOMS: atom_id res chain seq x y z
N MET A 1 -37.65 9.99 -52.92
CA MET A 1 -36.22 9.74 -53.21
C MET A 1 -35.66 8.88 -52.08
N SER A 2 -35.29 7.64 -52.43
CA SER A 2 -34.16 6.83 -51.93
C SER A 2 -34.02 6.55 -50.41
N CYS A 3 -34.41 5.36 -49.92
CA CYS A 3 -33.64 4.10 -49.76
C CYS A 3 -32.80 4.07 -48.45
N LEU A 4 -33.15 3.31 -47.39
CA LEU A 4 -32.97 1.85 -47.12
C LEU A 4 -31.52 1.35 -47.02
N HIS A 5 -31.33 0.40 -46.06
CA HIS A 5 -30.19 -0.54 -45.82
C HIS A 5 -29.08 -0.05 -44.85
N ASN A 6 -28.55 -0.82 -43.88
CA ASN A 6 -28.57 -2.25 -43.57
C ASN A 6 -28.19 -2.51 -42.08
N LEU A 7 -28.87 -3.46 -41.44
CA LEU A 7 -28.31 -4.35 -40.40
C LEU A 7 -27.80 -5.64 -41.09
N PRO A 8 -26.93 -6.43 -40.46
CA PRO A 8 -27.36 -7.80 -40.19
C PRO A 8 -27.02 -8.34 -38.79
N ARG A 9 -27.85 -9.31 -38.41
CA ARG A 9 -27.81 -10.18 -37.23
C ARG A 9 -26.73 -11.25 -37.32
N PHE A 10 -26.22 -11.61 -36.14
CA PHE A 10 -25.79 -12.93 -35.60
C PHE A 10 -25.23 -14.03 -36.52
N SER A 11 -24.10 -14.61 -36.10
CA SER A 11 -23.90 -16.06 -36.08
C SER A 11 -22.96 -16.50 -34.94
N THR A 12 -23.30 -17.64 -34.35
CA THR A 12 -22.67 -18.31 -33.21
C THR A 12 -21.83 -19.50 -33.65
N LEU A 13 -20.67 -19.70 -32.98
CA LEU A 13 -19.89 -20.94 -32.73
C LEU A 13 -19.13 -21.59 -33.93
N PRO A 14 -18.09 -22.46 -33.73
CA PRO A 14 -17.58 -23.07 -32.49
C PRO A 14 -16.04 -23.06 -32.27
N LEU A 15 -15.64 -23.57 -31.09
CA LEU A 15 -14.29 -23.99 -30.69
C LEU A 15 -13.51 -24.77 -31.78
N GLN A 16 -12.23 -24.42 -31.95
CA GLN A 16 -11.22 -25.36 -32.44
C GLN A 16 -9.98 -25.33 -31.54
N SER A 17 -9.58 -26.53 -31.12
CA SER A 17 -8.38 -26.84 -30.37
C SER A 17 -7.13 -26.70 -31.24
N LEU A 18 -6.04 -26.16 -30.68
CA LEU A 18 -4.68 -26.42 -31.17
C LEU A 18 -3.77 -26.77 -30.00
N LYS A 19 -3.21 -27.99 -30.07
CA LYS A 19 -2.16 -28.52 -29.20
C LYS A 19 -0.80 -28.47 -29.92
N SER A 20 0.24 -28.16 -29.14
CA SER A 20 1.68 -28.48 -29.31
C SER A 20 2.42 -27.75 -30.45
N ASN A 21 3.74 -27.48 -30.43
CA ASN A 21 4.84 -27.67 -29.48
C ASN A 21 6.03 -26.77 -29.90
N SER A 22 6.84 -26.34 -28.92
CA SER A 22 8.27 -25.95 -28.96
C SER A 22 8.83 -25.04 -30.09
N ARG A 23 9.37 -23.87 -29.70
CA ARG A 23 10.83 -23.57 -29.64
C ARG A 23 11.05 -22.09 -29.25
N LYS A 24 11.97 -21.85 -28.32
CA LYS A 24 12.44 -20.52 -27.89
C LYS A 24 13.22 -19.81 -29.01
N PRO A 25 13.31 -18.48 -28.96
CA PRO A 25 14.60 -17.80 -29.09
C PRO A 25 14.93 -16.98 -27.82
N PRO A 26 16.21 -16.73 -27.53
CA PRO A 26 16.63 -15.98 -26.36
C PRO A 26 16.56 -14.48 -26.65
N CYS A 27 15.70 -13.75 -25.94
CA CYS A 27 15.78 -12.30 -25.88
C CYS A 27 16.19 -11.92 -24.46
N LEU A 28 17.46 -11.55 -24.33
CA LEU A 28 18.04 -10.95 -23.13
C LEU A 28 17.44 -9.55 -22.97
N VAL A 29 16.56 -9.38 -21.99
CA VAL A 29 16.21 -8.08 -21.43
C VAL A 29 16.30 -8.22 -19.92
N ALA A 30 17.31 -7.57 -19.35
CA ALA A 30 17.52 -7.47 -17.90
C ALA A 30 16.40 -6.58 -17.32
N ILE A 31 15.63 -7.10 -16.36
CA ILE A 31 14.51 -6.36 -15.74
C ILE A 31 14.51 -6.61 -14.22
N LEU A 32 14.65 -5.50 -13.48
CA LEU A 32 14.52 -5.21 -12.04
C LEU A 32 14.13 -6.38 -11.11
N GLY A 33 15.11 -6.81 -10.32
CA GLY A 33 15.03 -7.92 -9.37
C GLY A 33 14.91 -7.50 -7.90
N ILE A 34 13.97 -6.62 -7.53
CA ILE A 34 13.73 -6.29 -6.11
C ILE A 34 12.95 -7.40 -5.38
N VAL A 35 12.24 -8.29 -6.09
CA VAL A 35 11.54 -9.44 -5.45
C VAL A 35 11.71 -10.76 -6.21
N ASN A 36 12.37 -10.78 -7.37
CA ASN A 36 12.43 -11.98 -8.22
C ASN A 36 13.38 -13.09 -7.73
N ASP A 37 14.27 -12.83 -6.76
CA ASP A 37 15.28 -13.80 -6.33
C ASP A 37 15.49 -13.84 -4.81
N ILE A 38 14.45 -13.54 -4.01
CA ILE A 38 14.31 -14.33 -2.78
C ILE A 38 13.80 -15.68 -3.26
N ALA A 39 14.73 -16.54 -3.67
CA ALA A 39 14.45 -17.93 -3.97
C ALA A 39 13.84 -18.57 -2.72
N LEU A 40 12.51 -18.48 -2.58
CA LEU A 40 11.71 -19.56 -2.02
C LEU A 40 12.29 -20.83 -2.64
N SER A 41 12.67 -21.78 -1.80
CA SER A 41 13.23 -23.05 -2.26
C SER A 41 12.42 -23.55 -3.46
N ARG A 42 13.07 -24.24 -4.41
CA ARG A 42 12.43 -24.78 -5.64
C ARG A 42 11.18 -25.66 -5.38
N SER A 43 10.76 -25.83 -4.12
CA SER A 43 9.52 -26.47 -3.68
C SER A 43 8.30 -25.54 -3.50
N CYS A 44 8.44 -24.21 -3.34
CA CYS A 44 7.30 -23.31 -3.08
C CYS A 44 6.98 -22.43 -4.30
N ARG A 45 6.01 -22.87 -5.10
CA ARG A 45 5.40 -22.02 -6.15
C ARG A 45 4.40 -21.07 -5.50
N VAL A 46 4.82 -19.84 -5.20
CA VAL A 46 3.88 -18.76 -4.84
C VAL A 46 3.12 -18.35 -6.10
N ALA A 47 1.88 -18.85 -6.25
CA ALA A 47 0.97 -18.40 -7.28
C ALA A 47 0.21 -17.18 -6.76
N VAL A 48 0.65 -15.97 -7.14
CA VAL A 48 -0.13 -14.75 -6.90
C VAL A 48 -1.30 -14.74 -7.88
N LYS A 49 -2.50 -15.11 -7.40
CA LYS A 49 -3.73 -15.07 -8.18
C LYS A 49 -4.50 -13.79 -7.82
N ALA A 50 -4.36 -12.76 -8.65
CA ALA A 50 -5.18 -11.56 -8.53
C ALA A 50 -6.63 -11.91 -8.88
N VAL A 51 -7.56 -11.62 -7.96
CA VAL A 51 -9.00 -11.71 -8.22
C VAL A 51 -9.44 -10.34 -8.74
N SER A 52 -10.09 -10.32 -9.91
CA SER A 52 -10.54 -9.09 -10.56
C SER A 52 -11.70 -8.46 -9.77
N GLY A 53 -11.51 -7.22 -9.30
CA GLY A 53 -12.58 -6.35 -8.82
C GLY A 53 -12.83 -5.24 -9.83
N SER A 54 -14.08 -4.81 -9.97
CA SER A 54 -14.56 -3.86 -10.97
C SER A 54 -13.97 -2.45 -10.81
N THR A 55 -13.71 -1.77 -11.92
CA THR A 55 -13.26 -0.37 -11.99
C THR A 55 -14.44 0.57 -12.23
N PRO A 56 -14.62 1.68 -11.50
CA PRO A 56 -15.67 2.64 -11.78
C PRO A 56 -15.22 3.68 -12.81
N SER A 57 -16.13 4.01 -13.74
CA SER A 57 -15.98 5.04 -14.79
C SER A 57 -16.49 6.41 -14.32
N THR A 58 -15.82 7.47 -14.76
CA THR A 58 -16.05 8.88 -14.40
C THR A 58 -17.03 9.60 -15.34
N GLU A 59 -18.06 10.26 -14.79
CA GLU A 59 -18.76 11.39 -15.41
C GLU A 59 -19.15 12.47 -14.37
N ASN A 60 -19.32 13.70 -14.88
CA ASN A 60 -19.29 15.02 -14.22
C ASN A 60 -20.32 15.33 -13.11
N GLU A 61 -19.94 16.25 -12.22
CA GLU A 61 -20.57 16.66 -10.97
C GLU A 61 -21.78 17.60 -11.12
N ASN A 62 -22.82 17.43 -10.27
CA ASN A 62 -23.06 18.24 -9.06
C ASN A 62 -24.46 17.90 -8.46
N SER A 63 -24.52 17.04 -7.42
CA SER A 63 -25.66 16.82 -6.47
C SER A 63 -25.67 15.47 -5.73
N LYS A 64 -24.73 14.53 -5.99
CA LYS A 64 -24.74 13.17 -5.39
C LYS A 64 -23.68 12.97 -4.29
N MET A 65 -23.82 13.57 -3.12
CA MET A 65 -22.92 13.22 -1.99
C MET A 65 -23.36 11.91 -1.31
N ASP A 66 -24.67 11.76 -1.06
CA ASP A 66 -25.22 10.57 -0.39
C ASP A 66 -25.24 9.34 -1.31
N GLU A 67 -25.60 9.52 -2.59
CA GLU A 67 -25.66 8.43 -3.57
C GLU A 67 -24.26 7.91 -3.97
N LYS A 68 -23.23 8.76 -3.89
CA LYS A 68 -21.83 8.38 -4.11
C LYS A 68 -21.26 7.62 -2.92
N SER A 69 -21.69 7.93 -1.68
CA SER A 69 -21.31 7.16 -0.49
C SER A 69 -21.87 5.74 -0.53
N GLU A 70 -23.14 5.57 -0.90
CA GLU A 70 -23.79 4.25 -1.03
C GLU A 70 -23.20 3.43 -2.19
N THR A 71 -22.99 4.05 -3.36
CA THR A 71 -22.35 3.38 -4.51
C THR A 71 -20.89 3.00 -4.19
N TYR A 72 -20.15 3.91 -3.53
CA TYR A 72 -18.79 3.63 -3.07
C TYR A 72 -18.77 2.50 -2.05
N SER A 73 -19.70 2.47 -1.09
CA SER A 73 -19.80 1.42 -0.07
C SER A 73 -20.06 0.03 -0.67
N HIS A 74 -21.00 -0.06 -1.63
CA HIS A 74 -21.38 -1.33 -2.24
C HIS A 74 -20.26 -1.95 -3.10
N ASP A 75 -19.57 -1.15 -3.91
CA ASP A 75 -18.45 -1.61 -4.75
C ASP A 75 -17.20 -1.92 -3.91
N MET A 76 -16.98 -1.18 -2.82
CA MET A 76 -15.84 -1.37 -1.93
C MET A 76 -15.98 -2.64 -1.08
N THR A 77 -17.19 -2.99 -0.63
CA THR A 77 -17.42 -4.24 0.12
C THR A 77 -16.96 -5.47 -0.67
N ALA A 78 -17.17 -5.48 -1.99
CA ALA A 78 -16.67 -6.55 -2.87
C ALA A 78 -15.14 -6.56 -3.03
N ALA A 79 -14.46 -5.45 -2.74
CA ALA A 79 -13.01 -5.29 -2.84
C ALA A 79 -12.26 -5.52 -1.51
N MET A 80 -12.97 -5.63 -0.39
CA MET A 80 -12.43 -5.80 0.97
C MET A 80 -11.85 -7.18 1.27
N GLY A 81 -12.11 -8.16 0.41
CA GLY A 81 -11.60 -9.50 0.54
C GLY A 81 -12.61 -10.45 1.19
N ALA A 82 -12.17 -11.27 2.15
CA ALA A 82 -13.10 -12.14 2.88
C ALA A 82 -13.92 -11.27 3.83
N VAL A 83 -15.17 -11.00 3.47
CA VAL A 83 -16.08 -10.15 4.23
C VAL A 83 -17.17 -10.94 4.94
N THR A 84 -17.32 -12.22 4.58
CA THR A 84 -18.25 -13.18 5.20
C THR A 84 -17.59 -14.55 5.38
N PRO A 85 -18.10 -15.40 6.29
CA PRO A 85 -17.69 -16.80 6.38
C PRO A 85 -17.77 -17.55 5.04
N GLU A 86 -18.77 -17.28 4.20
CA GLU A 86 -18.92 -17.91 2.89
C GLU A 86 -17.79 -17.56 1.91
N ASP A 87 -17.17 -16.38 2.06
CA ASP A 87 -16.00 -16.01 1.26
C ASP A 87 -14.77 -16.87 1.59
N VAL A 88 -14.68 -17.39 2.82
CA VAL A 88 -13.62 -18.33 3.21
C VAL A 88 -13.69 -19.59 2.34
N ASP A 89 -14.88 -20.11 2.08
CA ASP A 89 -15.04 -21.29 1.21
C ASP A 89 -14.67 -21.01 -0.24
N LYS A 90 -14.98 -19.80 -0.75
CA LYS A 90 -14.53 -19.37 -2.08
C LYS A 90 -13.00 -19.34 -2.14
N LEU A 91 -12.33 -18.81 -1.12
CA LEU A 91 -10.86 -18.78 -1.04
C LEU A 91 -10.27 -20.19 -0.93
N ARG A 92 -10.84 -21.05 -0.10
CA ARG A 92 -10.44 -22.46 0.02
C ARG A 92 -10.56 -23.20 -1.31
N SER A 93 -11.63 -22.96 -2.08
CA SER A 93 -11.87 -23.60 -3.38
C SER A 93 -10.80 -23.30 -4.42
N ILE A 94 -10.09 -22.18 -4.30
CA ILE A 94 -8.97 -21.79 -5.17
C ILE A 94 -7.59 -22.11 -4.56
N GLY A 95 -7.55 -22.87 -3.46
CA GLY A 95 -6.32 -23.36 -2.83
C GLY A 95 -5.66 -22.38 -1.86
N VAL A 96 -6.40 -21.39 -1.35
CA VAL A 96 -5.88 -20.49 -0.30
C VAL A 96 -5.69 -21.28 0.99
N LYS A 97 -4.50 -21.09 1.58
CA LYS A 97 -4.10 -21.66 2.88
C LYS A 97 -3.82 -20.59 3.93
N THR A 98 -3.58 -19.35 3.50
CA THR A 98 -3.37 -18.21 4.40
C THR A 98 -4.22 -17.03 3.94
N ILE A 99 -5.13 -16.55 4.78
CA ILE A 99 -5.79 -15.25 4.65
C ILE A 99 -4.98 -14.27 5.50
N PHE A 100 -4.41 -13.25 4.85
CA PHE A 100 -3.53 -12.28 5.49
C PHE A 100 -4.17 -10.88 5.44
N CYS A 101 -4.79 -10.50 6.55
CA CYS A 101 -5.59 -9.30 6.70
C CYS A 101 -4.76 -8.15 7.28
N LEU A 102 -4.71 -7.03 6.56
CA LEU A 102 -3.99 -5.81 6.96
C LEU A 102 -4.90 -4.73 7.59
N GLN A 103 -6.19 -5.04 7.78
CA GLN A 103 -7.19 -4.08 8.22
C GLN A 103 -7.15 -3.85 9.73
N GLN A 104 -7.33 -2.61 10.14
CA GLN A 104 -7.60 -2.24 11.53
C GLN A 104 -9.09 -2.42 11.85
N ASP A 105 -9.43 -2.49 13.14
CA ASP A 105 -10.83 -2.59 13.57
C ASP A 105 -11.68 -1.44 13.03
N SER A 106 -11.14 -0.21 12.99
CA SER A 106 -11.83 0.94 12.40
C SER A 106 -12.18 0.77 10.91
N ASP A 107 -11.37 0.02 10.15
CA ASP A 107 -11.68 -0.28 8.76
C ASP A 107 -12.87 -1.24 8.67
N LEU A 108 -12.90 -2.24 9.55
CA LEU A 108 -13.91 -3.30 9.57
C LEU A 108 -15.25 -2.76 10.07
N GLU A 109 -15.23 -1.95 11.14
CA GLU A 109 -16.39 -1.27 11.70
C GLU A 109 -17.08 -0.36 10.68
N TYR A 110 -16.31 0.40 9.89
CA TYR A 110 -16.85 1.29 8.87
C TYR A 110 -17.75 0.56 7.86
N PHE A 111 -17.40 -0.69 7.50
CA PHE A 111 -18.16 -1.51 6.55
C PHE A 111 -19.00 -2.60 7.21
N GLY A 112 -19.09 -2.63 8.54
CA GLY A 112 -19.88 -3.62 9.28
C GLY A 112 -19.39 -5.07 9.12
N VAL A 113 -18.07 -5.28 8.96
CA VAL A 113 -17.49 -6.62 8.82
C VAL A 113 -17.28 -7.28 10.19
N ASP A 114 -17.94 -8.42 10.41
CA ASP A 114 -17.72 -9.25 11.60
C ASP A 114 -16.48 -10.15 11.42
N ILE A 115 -15.32 -9.58 11.74
CA ILE A 115 -14.05 -10.31 11.65
C ILE A 115 -13.96 -11.48 12.63
N ALA A 116 -14.69 -11.43 13.75
CA ALA A 116 -14.68 -12.49 14.75
C ALA A 116 -15.39 -13.73 14.20
N ALA A 117 -16.54 -13.56 13.54
CA ALA A 117 -17.25 -14.65 12.87
C ALA A 117 -16.40 -15.30 11.75
N ILE A 118 -15.65 -14.49 10.99
CA ILE A 118 -14.75 -15.00 9.94
C ILE A 118 -13.61 -15.82 10.55
N ILE A 119 -12.95 -15.31 11.59
CA ILE A 119 -11.87 -16.02 12.29
C ILE A 119 -12.39 -17.32 12.91
N GLU A 120 -13.55 -17.28 13.56
CA GLU A 120 -14.21 -18.47 14.11
C GLU A 120 -14.47 -19.51 13.02
N TYR A 121 -15.03 -19.12 11.88
CA TYR A 121 -15.27 -20.03 10.76
C TYR A 121 -13.99 -20.63 10.19
N VAL A 122 -12.93 -19.82 10.04
CA VAL A 122 -11.60 -20.30 9.60
C VAL A 122 -11.04 -21.33 10.57
N ASN A 123 -11.16 -21.11 11.88
CA ASN A 123 -10.72 -22.06 12.91
C ASN A 123 -11.48 -23.39 12.83
N HIS A 124 -12.78 -23.35 12.51
CA HIS A 124 -13.58 -24.56 12.27
C HIS A 124 -13.16 -25.32 11.00
N CYS A 125 -12.66 -24.65 9.96
CA CYS A 125 -12.21 -25.30 8.73
C CYS A 125 -10.97 -26.18 8.93
N GLY A 126 -10.03 -25.74 9.78
CA GLY A 126 -8.81 -26.46 10.13
C GLY A 126 -7.73 -26.59 9.04
N ASP A 127 -8.03 -26.24 7.78
CA ASP A 127 -7.10 -26.36 6.65
C ASP A 127 -6.70 -25.03 6.01
N ILE A 128 -7.09 -23.91 6.62
CA ILE A 128 -6.80 -22.53 6.23
C ILE A 128 -6.55 -21.71 7.51
N GLN A 129 -5.63 -20.74 7.46
CA GLN A 129 -5.31 -19.87 8.59
C GLN A 129 -5.68 -18.42 8.29
N HIS A 130 -6.27 -17.72 9.25
CA HIS A 130 -6.49 -16.28 9.19
C HIS A 130 -5.48 -15.57 10.08
N LEU A 131 -4.72 -14.64 9.51
CA LEU A 131 -3.72 -13.84 10.22
C LEU A 131 -4.03 -12.37 10.06
N ARG A 132 -4.00 -11.64 11.18
CA ARG A 132 -4.06 -10.18 11.19
C ARG A 132 -2.66 -9.60 11.37
N ALA A 133 -2.34 -8.60 10.55
CA ALA A 133 -1.09 -7.85 10.59
C ALA A 133 -1.38 -6.39 10.21
N GLU A 134 -1.87 -5.65 11.18
CA GLU A 134 -2.56 -4.37 10.93
C GLU A 134 -1.61 -3.27 10.44
N ILE A 135 -2.11 -2.49 9.49
CA ILE A 135 -1.50 -1.26 8.96
C ILE A 135 -2.60 -0.22 8.81
N ARG A 136 -2.39 1.00 9.33
CA ARG A 136 -3.35 2.09 9.25
C ARG A 136 -3.60 2.53 7.81
N ASP A 137 -4.88 2.74 7.46
CA ASP A 137 -5.21 3.20 6.12
C ASP A 137 -4.87 4.67 5.89
N PHE A 138 -4.65 5.04 4.63
CA PHE A 138 -4.23 6.40 4.22
C PHE A 138 -3.00 6.94 4.96
N ASP A 139 -2.10 6.03 5.37
CA ASP A 139 -0.89 6.38 6.11
C ASP A 139 0.34 5.66 5.52
N ALA A 140 1.12 6.41 4.74
CA ALA A 140 2.37 5.90 4.15
C ALA A 140 3.49 5.74 5.19
N PHE A 141 3.43 6.51 6.29
CA PHE A 141 4.41 6.42 7.36
C PHE A 141 4.20 5.15 8.18
N ASP A 142 2.96 4.90 8.62
CA ASP A 142 2.63 3.66 9.32
C ASP A 142 2.93 2.43 8.46
N LEU A 143 2.57 2.47 7.17
CA LEU A 143 2.96 1.44 6.20
C LEU A 143 4.48 1.19 6.20
N ARG A 144 5.30 2.25 6.07
CA ARG A 144 6.76 2.14 6.10
C ARG A 144 7.25 1.49 7.41
N MET A 145 6.72 1.91 8.56
CA MET A 145 7.16 1.42 9.87
C MET A 145 6.72 -0.03 10.13
N ARG A 146 5.53 -0.43 9.65
CA ARG A 146 4.97 -1.78 9.86
C ARG A 146 5.46 -2.82 8.86
N LEU A 147 5.82 -2.41 7.64
CA LEU A 147 6.24 -3.32 6.56
C LEU A 147 7.26 -4.39 6.99
N PRO A 148 8.34 -4.08 7.73
CA PRO A 148 9.31 -5.10 8.14
C PRO A 148 8.69 -6.24 8.97
N ALA A 149 7.87 -5.89 9.97
CA ALA A 149 7.17 -6.86 10.82
C ALA A 149 6.12 -7.66 10.03
N VAL A 150 5.30 -6.94 9.26
CA VAL A 150 4.20 -7.51 8.48
C VAL A 150 4.72 -8.50 7.44
N VAL A 151 5.78 -8.14 6.71
CA VAL A 151 6.39 -9.01 5.70
C VAL A 151 7.09 -10.21 6.34
N SER A 152 7.69 -10.07 7.52
CA SER A 152 8.23 -11.21 8.26
C SER A 152 7.12 -12.21 8.63
N LYS A 153 6.02 -11.73 9.22
CA LYS A 153 4.88 -12.57 9.59
C LYS A 153 4.29 -13.29 8.38
N LEU A 154 4.16 -12.59 7.25
CA LEU A 154 3.71 -13.18 5.99
C LEU A 154 4.69 -14.24 5.47
N HIS A 155 6.00 -13.95 5.49
CA HIS A 155 7.05 -14.86 5.04
C HIS A 155 7.02 -16.17 5.83
N LYS A 156 6.94 -16.10 7.17
CA LYS A 156 6.83 -17.27 8.03
C LYS A 156 5.55 -18.06 7.75
N ALA A 157 4.41 -17.38 7.66
CA ALA A 157 3.12 -18.02 7.40
C ALA A 157 3.08 -18.75 6.05
N ILE A 158 3.62 -18.16 4.98
CA ILE A 158 3.69 -18.79 3.66
C ILE A 158 4.60 -20.02 3.70
N ASN A 159 5.74 -19.94 4.37
CA ASN A 159 6.68 -21.07 4.48
C ASN A 159 6.11 -22.21 5.33
N MET A 160 5.31 -21.91 6.36
CA MET A 160 4.66 -22.91 7.20
C MET A 160 3.45 -23.57 6.52
N ASN A 161 2.57 -22.77 5.92
CA ASN A 161 1.27 -23.26 5.44
C ASN A 161 1.32 -23.76 3.99
N GLY A 162 2.28 -23.27 3.19
CA GLY A 162 2.32 -23.50 1.75
C GLY A 162 1.07 -22.95 1.04
N GLY A 163 0.72 -23.53 -0.10
CA GLY A 163 -0.48 -23.17 -0.86
C GLY A 163 -0.49 -21.73 -1.37
N VAL A 164 -1.69 -21.15 -1.50
CA VAL A 164 -1.88 -19.75 -1.91
C VAL A 164 -2.09 -18.87 -0.67
N ALA A 165 -1.40 -17.72 -0.62
CA ALA A 165 -1.68 -16.68 0.36
C ALA A 165 -2.55 -15.58 -0.27
N TYR A 166 -3.67 -15.28 0.38
CA TYR A 166 -4.59 -14.22 0.04
C TYR A 166 -4.31 -13.00 0.93
N ILE A 167 -3.61 -12.01 0.38
CA ILE A 167 -3.23 -10.79 1.09
C ILE A 167 -4.26 -9.71 0.76
N HIS A 168 -4.90 -9.13 1.78
CA HIS A 168 -5.93 -8.11 1.56
C HIS A 168 -5.86 -6.96 2.58
N CYS A 169 -6.46 -5.85 2.17
CA CYS A 169 -6.78 -4.68 2.97
C CYS A 169 -8.20 -4.25 2.57
N THR A 170 -8.63 -3.02 2.86
CA THR A 170 -9.99 -2.58 2.51
C THR A 170 -10.28 -2.55 1.01
N ALA A 171 -9.38 -2.05 0.16
CA ALA A 171 -9.65 -1.93 -1.29
C ALA A 171 -8.78 -2.87 -2.15
N GLY A 172 -7.76 -3.48 -1.54
CA GLY A 172 -6.70 -4.15 -2.28
C GLY A 172 -5.93 -3.19 -3.23
N LEU A 173 -5.81 -1.91 -2.87
CA LEU A 173 -5.18 -0.87 -3.70
C LEU A 173 -3.95 -0.20 -3.08
N GLY A 174 -3.78 -0.24 -1.75
CA GLY A 174 -2.67 0.42 -1.03
C GLY A 174 -1.81 -0.55 -0.22
N ARG A 175 -2.25 -0.87 1.00
CA ARG A 175 -1.52 -1.70 1.99
C ARG A 175 -1.22 -3.11 1.48
N ALA A 176 -2.23 -3.81 0.96
CA ALA A 176 -2.07 -5.16 0.41
C ALA A 176 -1.07 -5.23 -0.76
N PRO A 177 -1.18 -4.40 -1.80
CA PRO A 177 -0.21 -4.42 -2.88
C PRO A 177 1.18 -3.96 -2.46
N ALA A 178 1.31 -3.14 -1.40
CA ALA A 178 2.60 -2.76 -0.85
C ALA A 178 3.31 -3.91 -0.12
N THR A 179 2.53 -4.78 0.53
CA THR A 179 3.02 -5.97 1.25
C THR A 179 3.33 -7.12 0.29
N ALA A 180 2.65 -7.16 -0.86
CA ALA A 180 2.89 -8.14 -1.91
C ALA A 180 4.07 -7.73 -2.83
N SER A 181 4.57 -8.69 -3.61
CA SER A 181 5.63 -8.45 -4.60
C SER A 181 5.21 -7.41 -5.67
N HIS A 182 5.75 -6.19 -5.57
CA HIS A 182 5.43 -5.05 -6.43
C HIS A 182 5.46 -5.35 -7.94
N THR A 183 6.58 -5.89 -8.44
CA THR A 183 6.81 -6.07 -9.90
C THR A 183 5.79 -7.00 -10.55
N LEU A 184 5.48 -8.12 -9.88
CA LEU A 184 4.52 -9.09 -10.40
C LEU A 184 3.10 -8.53 -10.36
N LEU A 185 2.75 -7.78 -9.31
CA LEU A 185 1.39 -7.32 -9.07
C LEU A 185 0.97 -6.19 -10.01
N MET A 186 1.86 -5.25 -10.30
CA MET A 186 1.54 -4.11 -11.18
C MET A 186 1.20 -4.53 -12.61
N SER A 187 1.71 -5.68 -13.07
CA SER A 187 1.33 -6.26 -14.37
C SER A 187 -0.06 -6.90 -14.38
N LYS A 188 -0.68 -7.11 -13.21
CA LYS A 188 -1.93 -7.87 -13.03
C LYS A 188 -3.09 -7.03 -12.52
N ARG A 189 -2.82 -6.01 -11.70
CA ARG A 189 -3.84 -5.17 -11.08
C ARG A 189 -3.34 -3.73 -11.00
N PRO A 190 -4.05 -2.74 -11.59
CA PRO A 190 -3.81 -1.34 -11.30
C PRO A 190 -3.99 -1.07 -9.80
N CYS A 191 -2.95 -0.56 -9.14
CA CYS A 191 -3.00 -0.18 -7.73
C CYS A 191 -1.91 0.84 -7.39
N PHE A 192 -1.85 1.26 -6.12
CA PHE A 192 -0.98 2.33 -5.61
C PHE A 192 -0.17 1.83 -4.40
N PRO A 193 0.85 0.97 -4.61
CA PRO A 193 1.57 0.26 -3.55
C PRO A 193 2.50 1.15 -2.69
N LYS A 194 2.41 2.48 -2.82
CA LYS A 194 3.20 3.45 -2.04
C LYS A 194 4.70 3.12 -2.07
N LEU A 195 5.29 3.13 -3.27
CA LEU A 195 6.67 2.70 -3.51
C LEU A 195 7.70 3.31 -2.57
N ASP A 196 7.56 4.60 -2.23
CA ASP A 196 8.50 5.28 -1.34
C ASP A 196 8.49 4.69 0.07
N ALA A 197 7.36 4.19 0.56
CA ALA A 197 7.28 3.48 1.84
C ALA A 197 8.03 2.15 1.79
N ILE A 198 7.90 1.38 0.70
CA ILE A 198 8.61 0.10 0.51
C ILE A 198 10.12 0.33 0.45
N LYS A 199 10.55 1.30 -0.38
CA LYS A 199 11.96 1.65 -0.54
C LYS A 199 12.58 2.09 0.77
N SER A 200 11.88 2.97 1.50
CA SER A 200 12.36 3.47 2.78
C SER A 200 12.40 2.38 3.84
N ALA A 201 11.39 1.50 3.94
CA ALA A 201 11.40 0.37 4.86
C ALA A 201 12.57 -0.60 4.57
N THR A 202 12.86 -0.84 3.29
CA THR A 202 14.02 -1.65 2.86
C THR A 202 15.33 -1.00 3.30
N ALA A 203 15.47 0.31 3.10
CA ALA A 203 16.65 1.07 3.52
C ALA A 203 16.78 1.08 5.05
N ASP A 204 15.67 1.16 5.79
CA ASP A 204 15.64 1.15 7.25
C ASP A 204 16.16 -0.18 7.83
N ILE A 205 15.82 -1.31 7.21
CA ILE A 205 16.37 -2.64 7.61
C ILE A 205 17.91 -2.65 7.49
N LEU A 206 18.45 -2.06 6.42
CA LEU A 206 19.88 -2.13 6.12
C LEU A 206 20.73 -1.05 6.81
N THR A 207 20.12 0.08 7.15
CA THR A 207 20.85 1.27 7.63
C THR A 207 20.39 1.76 9.00
N GLY A 208 19.30 1.22 9.54
CA GLY A 208 18.68 1.66 10.78
C GLY A 208 17.77 2.88 10.61
N LEU A 209 17.17 3.31 11.73
CA LEU A 209 16.21 4.40 11.82
C LEU A 209 16.80 5.57 12.64
N LYS A 210 17.66 6.38 12.01
CA LYS A 210 18.13 7.63 12.62
C LYS A 210 17.07 8.71 12.42
N LYS A 211 16.65 9.38 13.50
CA LYS A 211 15.64 10.47 13.48
C LYS A 211 16.32 11.83 13.59
N MET A 212 15.78 12.80 12.86
CA MET A 212 16.21 14.20 12.86
C MET A 212 15.08 15.12 13.35
N PRO A 213 15.42 16.21 14.07
CA PRO A 213 14.45 17.24 14.41
C PRO A 213 13.96 17.98 13.16
N VAL A 214 12.66 18.12 13.05
CA VAL A 214 11.96 18.91 12.03
C VAL A 214 11.09 19.94 12.73
N LYS A 215 11.24 21.21 12.34
CA LYS A 215 10.38 22.32 12.78
C LYS A 215 9.50 22.77 11.61
N LEU A 216 8.19 22.68 11.79
CA LEU A 216 7.19 23.20 10.85
C LEU A 216 6.52 24.43 11.45
N THR A 217 6.22 25.43 10.63
CA THR A 217 5.73 26.72 11.14
C THR A 217 4.62 27.33 10.28
N TRP A 218 3.71 28.03 10.93
CA TRP A 218 2.68 28.82 10.26
C TRP A 218 2.60 30.24 10.82
N SER A 219 2.74 31.22 9.92
CA SER A 219 2.76 32.66 10.21
C SER A 219 1.53 33.37 9.64
N ARG A 220 0.40 33.30 10.35
CA ARG A 220 -0.74 34.19 10.09
C ARG A 220 -1.39 34.62 11.39
N ASP A 221 -1.61 35.92 11.49
CA ASP A 221 -2.10 36.58 12.71
C ASP A 221 -3.63 36.46 12.89
N ASP A 222 -4.35 36.01 11.86
CA ASP A 222 -5.81 35.95 11.81
C ASP A 222 -6.37 34.52 11.90
N CYS A 223 -5.72 33.63 12.65
CA CYS A 223 -6.20 32.26 12.84
C CYS A 223 -6.28 31.84 14.31
N SER A 224 -7.29 31.03 14.62
CA SER A 224 -7.55 30.53 15.98
C SER A 224 -6.97 29.15 16.24
N THR A 225 -6.89 28.34 15.19
CA THR A 225 -6.40 26.97 15.23
C THR A 225 -5.55 26.68 14.00
N VAL A 226 -4.43 25.99 14.22
CA VAL A 226 -3.59 25.45 13.15
C VAL A 226 -3.28 24.01 13.48
N GLU A 227 -3.63 23.11 12.58
CA GLU A 227 -3.34 21.69 12.66
C GLU A 227 -2.59 21.23 11.40
N ILE A 228 -2.04 20.03 11.44
CA ILE A 228 -1.43 19.36 10.30
C ILE A 228 -2.03 17.97 10.11
N SER A 229 -2.06 17.48 8.87
CA SER A 229 -2.39 16.10 8.51
C SER A 229 -1.40 15.57 7.46
N GLY A 230 -1.27 14.25 7.35
CA GLY A 230 -0.20 13.60 6.59
C GLY A 230 1.03 13.36 7.48
N LEU A 231 2.20 13.81 7.03
CA LEU A 231 3.47 13.73 7.76
C LEU A 231 3.73 12.30 8.29
N ASP A 232 3.91 12.14 9.60
CA ASP A 232 4.12 10.87 10.31
C ASP A 232 2.87 10.36 11.06
N ILE A 233 1.70 10.93 10.77
CA ILE A 233 0.42 10.55 11.39
C ILE A 233 -0.64 10.06 10.41
N GLY A 234 -0.38 10.19 9.10
CA GLY A 234 -1.31 9.83 8.05
C GLY A 234 -2.38 10.88 7.80
N TRP A 235 -3.11 10.72 6.69
CA TRP A 235 -4.11 11.70 6.22
C TRP A 235 -5.44 11.65 6.97
N GLY A 236 -5.70 10.56 7.72
CA GLY A 236 -6.89 10.42 8.55
C GLY A 236 -6.77 11.09 9.93
N GLN A 237 -5.57 11.55 10.30
CA GLN A 237 -5.28 12.12 11.62
C GLN A 237 -4.98 13.61 11.52
N ARG A 238 -5.14 14.32 12.64
CA ARG A 238 -4.81 15.74 12.79
C ARG A 238 -3.96 15.96 14.02
N MET A 239 -2.96 16.83 13.91
CA MET A 239 -2.12 17.22 15.04
C MET A 239 -2.09 18.74 15.16
N PRO A 240 -2.47 19.32 16.31
CA PRO A 240 -2.43 20.75 16.52
C PRO A 240 -1.00 21.26 16.62
N LEU A 241 -0.75 22.45 16.09
CA LEU A 241 0.45 23.24 16.33
C LEU A 241 0.31 24.01 17.65
N ALA A 242 1.44 24.29 18.30
CA ALA A 242 1.47 25.16 19.48
C ALA A 242 1.72 26.61 19.06
N TYR A 243 0.95 27.56 19.59
CA TYR A 243 1.19 28.98 19.34
C TYR A 243 2.31 29.52 20.25
N ASP A 244 3.41 29.92 19.63
CA ASP A 244 4.51 30.63 20.26
C ASP A 244 4.22 32.14 20.25
N LYS A 245 3.90 32.68 21.43
CA LYS A 245 3.57 34.10 21.62
C LYS A 245 4.77 35.04 21.43
N GLU A 246 5.99 34.56 21.66
CA GLU A 246 7.20 35.38 21.55
C GLU A 246 7.58 35.58 20.08
N GLN A 247 7.46 34.51 19.28
CA GLN A 247 7.72 34.54 17.85
C GLN A 247 6.50 35.02 17.03
N GLY A 248 5.29 34.95 17.61
CA GLY A 248 4.04 35.20 16.90
C GLY A 248 3.73 34.12 15.85
N LEU A 249 4.13 32.87 16.11
CA LEU A 249 4.07 31.77 15.15
C LEU A 249 3.41 30.53 15.73
N TRP A 250 2.68 29.79 14.90
CA TRP A 250 2.33 28.41 15.21
C TRP A 250 3.49 27.50 14.86
N VAL A 251 3.85 26.59 15.77
CA VAL A 251 5.04 25.75 15.65
C VAL A 251 4.71 24.29 15.97
N LEU A 252 5.26 23.36 15.18
CA LEU A 252 5.31 21.94 15.48
C LEU A 252 6.76 21.43 15.38
N TYR A 253 7.20 20.71 16.41
CA TYR A 253 8.46 19.97 16.42
C TYR A 253 8.18 18.47 16.29
N ARG A 254 8.87 17.80 15.36
CA ARG A 254 8.80 16.34 15.17
C ARG A 254 10.20 15.75 15.06
N GLU A 255 10.35 14.49 15.45
CA GLU A 255 11.55 13.68 15.21
C GLU A 255 11.23 12.67 14.11
N LEU A 256 11.74 12.90 12.91
CA LEU A 256 11.42 12.11 11.72
C LEU A 256 12.64 11.36 11.21
N PRO A 257 12.49 10.09 10.78
CA PRO A 257 13.58 9.41 10.10
C PRO A 257 13.87 10.07 8.74
N GLU A 258 14.99 9.69 8.12
CA GLU A 258 15.27 10.12 6.75
C GLU A 258 14.16 9.68 5.79
N GLY A 259 13.74 10.59 4.91
CA GLY A 259 12.65 10.33 3.97
C GLY A 259 11.99 11.58 3.42
N HIS A 260 10.92 11.35 2.67
CA HIS A 260 10.08 12.37 2.07
C HIS A 260 8.68 12.28 2.70
N TYR A 261 8.22 13.37 3.31
CA TYR A 261 6.97 13.40 4.06
C TYR A 261 6.08 14.51 3.53
N GLU A 262 4.99 14.13 2.90
CA GLU A 262 3.95 15.07 2.46
C GLU A 262 2.98 15.35 3.59
N TYR A 263 2.54 16.60 3.69
CA TYR A 263 1.61 17.06 4.71
C TYR A 263 0.80 18.26 4.21
N LYS A 264 -0.23 18.62 4.95
CA LYS A 264 -1.03 19.82 4.67
C LYS A 264 -1.56 20.42 5.96
N TYR A 265 -1.67 21.75 6.00
CA TYR A 265 -2.21 22.45 7.14
C TYR A 265 -3.73 22.47 7.10
N ILE A 266 -4.33 22.53 8.28
CA ILE A 266 -5.75 22.78 8.48
C ILE A 266 -5.83 23.99 9.41
N VAL A 267 -6.19 25.15 8.85
CA VAL A 267 -6.26 26.41 9.59
C VAL A 267 -7.72 26.81 9.71
N ASP A 268 -8.22 26.91 10.93
CA ASP A 268 -9.64 27.16 11.21
C ASP A 268 -10.56 26.25 10.39
N GLY A 269 -10.21 24.96 10.35
CA GLY A 269 -10.94 23.91 9.63
C GLY A 269 -10.72 23.87 8.11
N LYS A 270 -9.90 24.76 7.53
CA LYS A 270 -9.65 24.83 6.08
C LYS A 270 -8.30 24.23 5.69
N TRP A 271 -8.33 23.27 4.77
CA TRP A 271 -7.13 22.67 4.19
C TRP A 271 -6.36 23.67 3.34
N MET A 272 -5.10 23.92 3.68
CA MET A 272 -4.25 24.89 2.99
C MET A 272 -2.79 24.44 2.94
N CYS A 273 -2.09 24.88 1.89
CA CYS A 273 -0.65 24.76 1.83
C CYS A 273 0.01 26.07 2.27
N ASN A 274 1.11 25.96 3.00
CA ASN A 274 2.00 27.08 3.24
C ASN A 274 2.81 27.33 1.97
N LYS A 275 2.54 28.45 1.28
CA LYS A 275 3.22 28.83 0.03
C LYS A 275 4.70 29.20 0.20
N TYR A 276 5.16 29.37 1.45
CA TYR A 276 6.55 29.68 1.78
C TYR A 276 7.36 28.44 2.15
N GLU A 277 6.70 27.30 2.32
CA GLU A 277 7.34 25.99 2.51
C GLU A 277 7.33 25.23 1.18
N LEU A 278 8.09 24.13 1.12
CA LEU A 278 8.15 23.29 -0.08
C LEU A 278 6.78 22.68 -0.36
N VAL A 279 6.40 22.66 -1.64
CA VAL A 279 5.13 22.10 -2.13
C VAL A 279 5.36 21.11 -3.26
N THR A 280 4.53 20.09 -3.32
CA THR A 280 4.51 19.11 -4.41
C THR A 280 4.01 19.74 -5.70
N SER A 281 4.29 19.08 -6.83
CA SER A 281 3.49 19.29 -8.03
C SER A 281 2.04 18.84 -7.78
N SER A 282 1.09 19.40 -8.52
CA SER A 282 -0.29 18.92 -8.48
C SER A 282 -0.39 17.47 -8.93
N ASP A 283 -1.09 16.63 -8.16
CA ASP A 283 -1.43 15.27 -8.58
C ASP A 283 -2.50 15.26 -9.69
N LYS A 284 -2.94 14.07 -10.10
CA LYS A 284 -3.94 13.89 -11.16
C LYS A 284 -5.31 14.48 -10.81
N ASP A 285 -5.58 14.63 -9.53
CA ASP A 285 -6.81 15.17 -8.97
C ASP A 285 -6.67 16.66 -8.63
N GLY A 286 -5.51 17.27 -8.96
CA GLY A 286 -5.21 18.68 -8.72
C GLY A 286 -4.76 18.99 -7.29
N ASN A 287 -4.54 17.97 -6.44
CA ASN A 287 -4.11 18.18 -5.07
C ASN A 287 -2.63 18.60 -5.03
N VAL A 288 -2.36 19.63 -4.25
CA VAL A 288 -1.01 20.06 -3.88
C VAL A 288 -0.87 19.89 -2.36
N ASN A 289 0.27 19.37 -1.94
CA ASN A 289 0.66 19.20 -0.54
C ASN A 289 1.92 20.00 -0.25
N ASN A 290 2.13 20.36 1.01
CA ASN A 290 3.48 20.69 1.47
C ASN A 290 4.29 19.41 1.63
N TYR A 291 5.61 19.51 1.67
CA TYR A 291 6.44 18.38 2.05
C TYR A 291 7.72 18.81 2.78
N VAL A 292 8.29 17.87 3.52
CA VAL A 292 9.65 17.98 4.08
C VAL A 292 10.48 16.79 3.62
N LYS A 293 11.74 17.06 3.29
CA LYS A 293 12.75 16.03 3.02
C LYS A 293 13.76 16.03 4.16
N VAL A 294 13.90 14.87 4.79
CA VAL A 294 14.82 14.64 5.90
C VAL A 294 15.99 13.83 5.39
N PHE A 295 17.20 14.33 5.61
CA PHE A 295 18.46 13.72 5.20
C PHE A 295 19.34 13.49 6.43
N ASP A 296 20.25 12.51 6.36
CA ASP A 296 21.32 12.40 7.34
C ASP A 296 22.29 13.60 7.25
N ASP A 297 22.89 13.95 8.38
CA ASP A 297 23.90 15.01 8.49
C ASP A 297 25.18 14.67 7.71
N ASN A 298 25.43 13.38 7.44
CA ASN A 298 26.56 12.90 6.65
C ASN A 298 26.10 12.04 5.45
N PRO A 299 25.72 12.67 4.33
CA PRO A 299 25.26 11.94 3.14
C PRO A 299 26.37 11.10 2.47
N ASN A 300 27.64 11.34 2.79
CA ASN A 300 28.78 10.57 2.28
C ASN A 300 29.08 9.32 3.13
N SER A 301 28.27 9.05 4.16
CA SER A 301 28.36 7.80 4.90
C SER A 301 27.98 6.61 4.02
N ILE A 302 28.45 5.42 4.39
CA ILE A 302 28.06 4.16 3.73
C ILE A 302 26.52 4.02 3.76
N SER A 303 25.91 4.37 4.89
CA SER A 303 24.45 4.37 5.06
C SER A 303 23.77 5.37 4.11
N GLY A 304 24.27 6.60 3.99
CA GLY A 304 23.77 7.60 3.03
C GLY A 304 23.82 7.11 1.58
N ALA A 305 24.92 6.44 1.19
CA ALA A 305 25.07 5.86 -0.14
C ALA A 305 24.06 4.72 -0.40
N ILE A 306 23.84 3.83 0.59
CA ILE A 306 22.83 2.77 0.51
C ILE A 306 21.42 3.37 0.39
N ARG A 307 21.07 4.34 1.25
CA ARG A 307 19.75 4.99 1.23
C ARG A 307 19.50 5.66 -0.11
N SER A 308 20.45 6.46 -0.62
CA SER A 308 20.34 7.14 -1.91
C SER A 308 20.07 6.17 -3.07
N ARG A 309 20.79 5.04 -3.12
CA ARG A 309 20.55 3.98 -4.11
C ARG A 309 19.16 3.36 -3.97
N LEU A 310 18.76 2.98 -2.76
CA LEU A 310 17.52 2.25 -2.52
C LEU A 310 16.26 3.12 -2.64
N THR A 311 16.35 4.41 -2.36
CA THR A 311 15.23 5.35 -2.53
C THR A 311 15.17 5.99 -3.92
N GLY A 312 16.14 5.69 -4.78
CA GLY A 312 16.20 6.18 -6.15
C GLY A 312 15.13 5.63 -7.08
N ASN A 313 15.20 6.00 -8.36
CA ASN A 313 14.23 5.57 -9.38
C ASN A 313 14.32 4.08 -9.70
N ASP A 314 15.53 3.52 -9.65
CA ASP A 314 15.81 2.11 -9.93
C ASP A 314 16.58 1.51 -8.75
N PRO A 315 15.88 1.12 -7.67
CA PRO A 315 16.53 0.46 -6.54
C PRO A 315 17.03 -0.92 -6.96
N ASP A 316 18.26 -1.25 -6.60
CA ASP A 316 18.76 -2.61 -6.70
C ASP A 316 19.36 -3.04 -5.37
N LEU A 317 19.14 -4.28 -4.98
CA LEU A 317 19.72 -4.89 -3.79
C LEU A 317 20.95 -5.71 -4.19
N SER A 318 22.08 -5.44 -3.52
CA SER A 318 23.31 -6.17 -3.77
C SER A 318 23.20 -7.64 -3.34
N THR A 319 24.12 -8.47 -3.82
CA THR A 319 24.18 -9.90 -3.47
C THR A 319 24.40 -10.10 -1.96
N GLU A 320 25.05 -9.14 -1.30
CA GLU A 320 25.36 -9.13 0.13
C GLU A 320 24.20 -8.60 0.99
N GLU A 321 23.36 -7.72 0.45
CA GLU A 321 22.20 -7.15 1.15
C GLU A 321 21.01 -8.11 1.22
N ARG A 322 20.81 -8.93 0.19
CA ARG A 322 19.69 -9.89 0.12
C ARG A 322 19.71 -10.90 1.29
N PRO A 323 20.84 -11.52 1.66
CA PRO A 323 20.93 -12.37 2.85
C PRO A 323 20.57 -11.65 4.15
N ILE A 324 20.95 -10.36 4.30
CA ILE A 324 20.65 -9.57 5.50
C ILE A 324 19.13 -9.40 5.65
N ILE A 325 18.45 -9.01 4.57
CA ILE A 325 16.98 -8.88 4.58
C ILE A 325 16.32 -10.23 4.86
N ARG A 326 16.79 -11.32 4.24
CA ARG A 326 16.24 -12.66 4.51
C ARG A 326 16.40 -13.05 5.98
N GLN A 327 17.60 -12.88 6.53
CA GLN A 327 17.87 -13.18 7.94
C GLN A 327 17.00 -12.34 8.87
N PHE A 328 16.82 -11.05 8.56
CA PHE A 328 15.90 -10.18 9.27
C PHE A 328 14.47 -10.76 9.27
N LEU A 329 13.94 -11.14 8.11
CA LEU A 329 12.59 -11.69 7.99
C LEU A 329 12.41 -13.03 8.72
N GLU A 330 13.46 -13.85 8.81
CA GLU A 330 13.44 -15.13 9.53
C GLU A 330 13.51 -14.95 11.05
N THR A 331 14.20 -13.92 11.54
CA THR A 331 14.51 -13.72 12.97
C THR A 331 13.66 -12.67 13.66
N TYR A 332 12.89 -11.86 12.92
CA TYR A 332 12.01 -10.85 13.48
C TYR A 332 11.02 -11.49 14.47
N SER A 333 10.76 -10.84 15.62
CA SER A 333 9.86 -11.38 16.64
C SER A 333 8.40 -11.41 16.15
N ASP A 334 7.63 -12.40 16.58
CA ASP A 334 6.18 -12.46 16.28
C ASP A 334 5.33 -11.68 17.30
N GLU A 335 5.95 -11.00 18.27
CA GLU A 335 5.28 -10.34 19.41
C GLU A 335 4.79 -8.89 19.16
N ASP A 336 4.94 -8.33 17.95
CA ASP A 336 4.63 -6.92 17.62
C ASP A 336 3.49 -6.68 16.58
#